data_AF-A0A3D4XV94-F1
#
_entry.id   AF-A0A3D4XV94-F1
#
_cell.length_a   1.000
_cell.length_b   1.000
_cell.length_c   1.000
_cell.angle_alpha   90.00
_cell.angle_beta   90.00
_cell.angle_gamma   90.00
#
_symmetry.space_group_name_H-M   'P 1'
#
loop_
_entity.id
_entity.type
_entity.pdbx_description
1 polymer ?
#
loop_
_entity_poly.entity_id
_entity_poly.type
_entity_poly.pdbx_seq_one_letter_code
_entity_poly.pdbx_strand_id
1 'polypeptide(L)'
;MFASAGAIQTFFRYSNNYVKGILVGTLSPAFFCMLSDILMPYVGGEMLGVKMRLHICFVSEFTNIGLFLLIGVITGFILRFHVERQHSGSLFTRWLHFGHILLSSMASMFYMVSYGFISWYHQMGMVFVMLILAVVIPCTFSDVVVPFVVAKDGRK
;
A
#
# COMPACT_ATOMS: atom_id res chain seq x y z
N MET A 1 6.86 -2.97 -0.02
CA MET A 1 7.49 -3.43 -1.29
C MET A 1 6.56 -3.32 -2.49
N PHE A 2 5.48 -4.13 -2.59
CA PHE A 2 4.61 -4.18 -3.77
C PHE A 2 3.97 -2.84 -4.13
N ALA A 3 3.48 -2.09 -3.13
CA ALA A 3 2.95 -0.74 -3.29
C ALA A 3 3.94 0.23 -3.96
N SER A 4 5.19 0.22 -3.48
CA SER A 4 6.29 1.05 -4.00
C SER A 4 6.69 0.67 -5.42
N ALA A 5 6.83 -0.63 -5.70
CA ALA A 5 7.10 -1.10 -7.06
C ALA A 5 5.95 -0.73 -8.01
N GLY A 6 4.69 -0.86 -7.56
CA GLY A 6 3.50 -0.51 -8.32
C GLY A 6 3.41 0.98 -8.63
N ALA A 7 3.62 1.81 -7.61
CA ALA A 7 3.62 3.27 -7.73
C ALA A 7 4.68 3.78 -8.72
N ILE A 8 5.88 3.20 -8.68
CA ILE A 8 6.97 3.52 -9.62
C ILE A 8 6.61 3.12 -11.05
N GLN A 9 6.09 1.91 -11.25
CA GLN A 9 5.67 1.45 -12.57
C GLN A 9 4.55 2.33 -13.15
N THR A 10 3.56 2.70 -12.33
CA THR A 10 2.50 3.61 -12.74
C THR A 10 3.05 4.99 -13.08
N PHE A 11 3.95 5.55 -12.26
CA PHE A 11 4.53 6.87 -12.51
C PHE A 11 5.31 6.92 -13.82
N PHE A 12 6.23 5.97 -14.02
CA PHE A 12 7.10 5.96 -15.20
C PHE A 12 6.38 5.69 -16.52
N ARG A 13 5.16 5.15 -16.46
CA ARG A 13 4.28 5.03 -17.63
C ARG A 13 3.82 6.39 -18.18
N TYR A 14 3.79 7.44 -17.35
CA TYR A 14 3.24 8.76 -17.73
C TYR A 14 4.25 9.91 -17.62
N SER A 15 5.36 9.75 -16.89
CA SER A 15 6.43 10.75 -16.79
C SER A 15 7.80 10.08 -16.62
N ASN A 16 8.85 10.68 -17.18
CA ASN A 16 10.21 10.13 -17.11
C ASN A 16 11.11 10.82 -16.07
N ASN A 17 10.52 11.60 -15.15
CA ASN A 17 11.28 12.32 -14.14
C ASN A 17 11.67 11.40 -12.98
N TYR A 18 12.97 11.05 -12.91
CA TYR A 18 13.51 10.12 -11.92
C TYR A 18 13.31 10.57 -10.46
N VAL A 19 13.52 11.86 -10.18
CA VAL A 19 13.42 12.41 -8.82
C VAL A 19 11.97 12.32 -8.33
N LYS A 20 11.02 12.77 -9.15
CA LYS A 20 9.59 12.69 -8.82
C LYS A 20 9.13 11.24 -8.70
N GLY A 21 9.62 10.34 -9.55
CA GLY A 21 9.29 8.92 -9.49
C GLY A 21 9.74 8.24 -8.19
N ILE A 22 10.97 8.51 -7.73
CA ILE A 22 11.47 8.00 -6.43
C ILE A 22 10.66 8.57 -5.28
N LEU A 23 10.39 9.89 -5.30
CA LEU A 23 9.67 10.56 -4.23
C LEU A 23 8.23 10.06 -4.09
N VAL A 24 7.52 9.91 -5.21
CA VAL A 24 6.18 9.32 -5.24
C VAL A 24 6.22 7.85 -4.83
N GLY A 25 7.18 7.08 -5.36
CA GLY A 25 7.36 5.66 -5.08
C GLY A 25 7.74 5.33 -3.65
N THR A 26 8.18 6.32 -2.86
CA THR A 26 8.54 6.16 -1.44
C THR A 26 7.49 6.78 -0.53
N LEU A 27 7.14 8.06 -0.72
CA LEU A 27 6.27 8.79 0.19
C LEU A 27 4.81 8.32 0.16
N SER A 28 4.26 8.08 -1.04
CA SER A 28 2.86 7.67 -1.18
C SER A 28 2.61 6.30 -0.52
N PRO A 29 3.36 5.24 -0.87
CA PRO A 29 3.25 3.96 -0.17
C PRO A 29 3.52 4.03 1.32
N ALA A 30 4.55 4.77 1.77
CA ALA A 30 4.87 4.87 3.19
C ALA A 30 3.70 5.42 4.01
N PHE A 31 2.99 6.42 3.47
CA PHE A 31 1.83 7.03 4.12
C PHE A 31 0.58 6.16 4.02
N PHE A 32 0.19 5.76 2.81
CA PHE A 32 -1.08 5.06 2.59
C PHE A 32 -1.09 3.62 3.09
N CYS A 33 0.04 2.90 3.05
CA CYS A 33 0.11 1.57 3.66
C CYS A 33 -0.02 1.64 5.18
N MET A 34 0.53 2.67 5.84
CA MET A 34 0.32 2.87 7.27
C MET A 34 -1.16 3.14 7.57
N LEU A 35 -1.79 3.98 6.73
CA LEU A 35 -3.20 4.31 6.84
C LEU A 35 -4.09 3.06 6.70
N SER A 36 -3.84 2.23 5.68
CA SER A 36 -4.61 1.02 5.41
C SER A 36 -4.39 -0.10 6.41
N ASP A 37 -3.14 -0.34 6.82
CA ASP A 37 -2.75 -1.57 7.53
C ASP A 37 -2.92 -1.44 9.05
N ILE A 38 -2.88 -0.21 9.57
CA ILE A 38 -2.85 0.08 11.02
C ILE A 38 -3.98 1.02 11.41
N LEU A 39 -4.01 2.23 10.83
CA LEU A 39 -4.91 3.28 11.31
C LEU A 39 -6.38 2.91 11.07
N MET A 40 -6.72 2.49 9.85
CA MET A 40 -8.08 2.13 9.52
C MET A 40 -8.55 0.91 10.35
N PRO A 41 -7.82 -0.21 10.43
CA PRO A 41 -8.18 -1.35 11.29
C PRO A 41 -8.33 -0.99 12.77
N TYR A 42 -7.46 -0.13 13.31
CA TYR A 42 -7.57 0.40 14.67
C TYR A 42 -8.89 1.14 14.89
N VAL A 43 -9.21 2.09 14.00
CA VAL A 43 -10.46 2.87 14.07
C VAL A 43 -11.67 1.95 13.92
N GLY A 44 -11.62 0.98 13.02
CA GLY A 44 -12.72 0.01 12.87
C GLY A 44 -12.95 -0.84 14.10
N GLY A 45 -11.90 -1.33 14.75
CA GLY A 45 -12.04 -2.08 15.98
C GLY A 45 -12.57 -1.23 17.15
N GLU A 46 -12.12 0.03 17.26
CA GLU A 46 -12.69 0.97 18.23
C GLU A 46 -14.17 1.28 17.96
N MET A 47 -14.56 1.47 16.68
CA MET A 47 -15.96 1.67 16.28
C MET A 47 -16.84 0.46 16.60
N LEU A 48 -16.27 -0.75 16.59
CA LEU A 48 -16.94 -1.99 16.99
C LEU A 48 -16.96 -2.19 18.52
N GLY A 49 -16.46 -1.22 19.29
CA GLY A 49 -16.48 -1.21 20.76
C GLY A 49 -15.31 -1.96 21.39
N VAL A 50 -14.28 -2.33 20.63
CA VAL A 50 -13.10 -3.03 21.13
C VAL A 50 -11.99 -2.04 21.45
N LYS A 51 -11.50 -2.06 22.69
CA LYS A 51 -10.36 -1.26 23.11
C LYS A 51 -9.08 -1.83 22.53
N MET A 52 -8.71 -1.35 21.35
CA MET A 52 -7.45 -1.70 20.70
C MET A 52 -6.32 -0.82 21.22
N ARG A 53 -5.07 -1.32 21.15
CA ARG A 53 -3.89 -0.49 21.37
C ARG A 53 -3.32 -0.03 20.03
N LEU A 54 -3.03 1.26 19.91
CA LEU A 54 -2.40 1.79 18.70
C LEU A 54 -0.92 1.42 18.69
N HIS A 55 -0.50 0.66 17.69
CA HIS A 55 0.91 0.33 17.46
C HIS A 55 1.35 0.91 16.12
N ILE A 56 2.21 1.93 16.16
CA ILE A 56 2.69 2.61 14.96
C ILE A 56 3.97 1.92 14.49
N CYS A 57 3.86 1.03 13.50
CA CYS A 57 4.98 0.27 12.98
C CYS A 57 6.17 1.14 12.49
N PHE A 58 5.91 2.38 12.08
CA PHE A 58 6.95 3.30 11.63
C PHE A 58 7.92 3.71 12.74
N VAL A 59 7.46 3.73 13.99
CA VAL A 59 8.29 4.12 15.14
C VAL A 59 9.06 2.91 15.68
N SER A 60 8.42 1.75 15.74
CA SER A 60 8.97 0.53 16.33
C SER A 60 9.80 -0.30 15.36
N GLU A 61 9.45 -0.34 14.07
CA GLU A 61 10.08 -1.18 13.06
C GLU A 61 10.55 -0.39 11.83
N PHE A 62 11.01 0.85 12.02
CA PHE A 62 11.47 1.74 10.95
C PHE A 62 12.46 1.06 9.98
N THR A 63 13.43 0.31 10.50
CA THR A 63 14.45 -0.38 9.69
C THR A 63 13.82 -1.39 8.72
N ASN A 64 12.82 -2.14 9.17
CA ASN A 64 12.13 -3.13 8.33
C ASN A 64 11.34 -2.43 7.23
N ILE A 65 10.56 -1.40 7.59
CA ILE A 65 9.75 -0.63 6.65
C ILE A 65 10.63 0.05 5.61
N GLY A 66 11.71 0.70 6.05
CA GLY A 66 12.69 1.36 5.19
C GLY A 66 13.34 0.38 4.21
N LEU A 67 13.72 -0.82 4.68
CA LEU A 67 14.31 -1.86 3.83
C LEU A 67 13.29 -2.36 2.77
N PHE A 68 12.06 -2.66 3.17
CA PHE A 68 11.02 -3.12 2.23
C PHE A 68 10.55 -2.03 1.26
N LEU A 69 10.64 -0.76 1.64
CA LEU A 69 10.43 0.37 0.73
C LEU A 69 11.58 0.47 -0.26
N LEU A 70 12.83 0.43 0.20
CA LEU A 70 14.02 0.49 -0.65
C LEU A 70 14.04 -0.66 -1.67
N ILE A 71 13.77 -1.89 -1.22
CA ILE A 71 13.64 -3.05 -2.11
C ILE A 71 12.51 -2.80 -3.12
N GLY A 72 11.35 -2.30 -2.67
CA GLY A 72 10.24 -1.95 -3.56
C GLY A 72 10.62 -0.94 -4.64
N VAL A 73 11.41 0.08 -4.28
CA VAL A 73 11.91 1.09 -5.21
C VAL A 73 12.82 0.45 -6.25
N ILE A 74 13.83 -0.30 -5.80
CA ILE A 74 14.79 -1.00 -6.67
C ILE A 74 14.06 -1.97 -7.61
N THR A 75 13.16 -2.79 -7.08
CA THR A 75 12.32 -3.70 -7.85
C THR A 75 11.52 -2.93 -8.91
N GLY A 76 10.88 -1.81 -8.54
CA GLY A 76 10.19 -0.93 -9.47
C GLY A 76 11.06 -0.43 -10.62
N PHE A 77 12.32 -0.06 -10.35
CA PHE A 77 13.27 0.35 -11.39
C PHE A 77 13.74 -0.81 -12.26
N ILE A 78 14.09 -1.96 -11.69
CA ILE A 78 14.51 -3.15 -12.44
C ILE A 78 13.39 -3.58 -13.40
N LEU A 79 12.16 -3.60 -12.91
CA LEU A 79 10.98 -3.93 -13.70
C LEU A 79 10.77 -2.98 -14.85
N ARG A 80 11.06 -1.69 -14.69
CA ARG A 80 10.95 -0.74 -15.79
C ARG A 80 11.84 -1.16 -16.96
N PHE A 81 13.13 -1.43 -16.71
CA PHE A 81 14.06 -1.81 -17.77
C PHE A 81 13.70 -3.14 -18.45
N HIS A 82 13.15 -4.09 -17.70
CA HIS A 82 12.74 -5.38 -18.25
C HIS A 82 11.42 -5.31 -19.03
N VAL A 83 10.46 -4.54 -18.52
CA VAL A 83 9.06 -4.53 -18.99
C VAL A 83 8.85 -3.51 -20.10
N GLU A 84 9.64 -2.44 -20.20
CA GLU A 84 9.59 -1.49 -21.32
C GLU A 84 9.89 -2.16 -22.67
N ARG A 85 10.56 -3.32 -22.67
CA ARG A 85 10.77 -4.18 -23.85
C ARG A 85 9.56 -5.02 -24.25
N GLN A 86 8.55 -5.16 -23.41
CA GLN A 86 7.45 -6.11 -23.60
C GLN A 86 6.09 -5.40 -23.45
N HIS A 87 5.15 -5.62 -24.37
CA HIS A 87 3.79 -5.05 -24.36
C HIS A 87 2.93 -5.46 -23.13
N SER A 88 3.53 -6.09 -22.12
CA SER A 88 2.91 -6.74 -20.96
C SER A 88 2.95 -5.91 -19.66
N GLY A 89 3.46 -4.67 -19.68
CA GLY A 89 3.63 -3.88 -18.44
C GLY A 89 2.35 -3.56 -17.67
N SER A 90 1.21 -3.57 -18.35
CA SER A 90 -0.08 -3.44 -17.68
C SER A 90 -0.47 -4.67 -16.86
N LEU A 91 -0.01 -5.88 -17.19
CA LEU A 91 -0.30 -7.08 -16.41
C LEU A 91 0.51 -7.08 -15.12
N PHE A 92 1.79 -6.74 -15.19
CA PHE A 92 2.65 -6.74 -14.00
C PHE A 92 2.20 -5.70 -12.96
N THR A 93 1.81 -4.51 -13.41
CA THR A 93 1.27 -3.46 -12.51
C THR A 93 0.01 -3.94 -11.77
N ARG A 94 -0.88 -4.68 -12.45
CA ARG A 94 -2.08 -5.27 -11.83
C ARG A 94 -1.72 -6.35 -10.81
N TRP A 95 -0.74 -7.20 -11.11
CA TRP A 95 -0.25 -8.21 -10.17
C TRP A 95 0.38 -7.60 -8.92
N LEU A 96 1.16 -6.53 -9.07
CA LEU A 96 1.71 -5.79 -7.93
C LEU A 96 0.61 -5.20 -7.06
N HIS A 97 -0.41 -4.59 -7.68
CA HIS A 97 -1.53 -4.01 -6.95
C HIS A 97 -2.37 -5.08 -6.24
N PHE A 98 -2.66 -6.19 -6.92
CA PHE A 98 -3.36 -7.33 -6.32
C PHE A 98 -2.58 -7.91 -5.14
N GLY A 99 -1.28 -8.16 -5.31
CA GLY A 99 -0.41 -8.67 -4.26
C GLY A 99 -0.31 -7.71 -3.06
N HIS A 100 -0.28 -6.40 -3.32
CA HIS A 100 -0.32 -5.38 -2.29
C HIS A 100 -1.62 -5.42 -1.49
N ILE A 101 -2.79 -5.39 -2.14
CA ILE A 101 -4.11 -5.45 -1.46
C ILE A 101 -4.23 -6.73 -0.63
N LEU A 102 -3.79 -7.87 -1.16
CA LEU A 102 -3.83 -9.13 -0.45
C LEU A 102 -2.99 -9.09 0.84
N LEU A 103 -1.75 -8.62 0.76
CA LEU A 103 -0.88 -8.54 1.93
C LEU A 103 -1.34 -7.48 2.94
N SER A 104 -1.86 -6.35 2.47
CA SER A 104 -2.42 -5.29 3.31
C SER A 104 -3.66 -5.77 4.06
N SER A 105 -4.54 -6.53 3.41
CA SER A 105 -5.71 -7.13 4.08
C SER A 105 -5.32 -8.19 5.11
N MET A 106 -4.30 -9.02 4.82
CA MET A 106 -3.73 -9.94 5.81
C MET A 106 -3.11 -9.19 7.01
N ALA A 107 -2.32 -8.15 6.76
CA ALA A 107 -1.70 -7.33 7.81
C ALA A 107 -2.75 -6.68 8.72
N SER A 108 -3.79 -6.10 8.12
CA SER A 108 -4.91 -5.49 8.82
C SER A 108 -5.66 -6.50 9.71
N MET A 109 -5.92 -7.70 9.18
CA MET A 109 -6.59 -8.76 9.94
C MET A 109 -5.73 -9.23 11.12
N PHE A 110 -4.43 -9.45 10.91
CA PHE A 110 -3.52 -9.83 11.99
C PHE A 110 -3.40 -8.73 13.03
N TYR A 111 -3.34 -7.46 12.63
CA TYR A 111 -3.34 -6.32 13.55
C TYR A 111 -4.58 -6.34 14.45
N MET A 112 -5.78 -6.49 13.88
CA MET A 112 -7.01 -6.56 14.68
C MET A 112 -6.97 -7.69 15.71
N VAL A 113 -6.60 -8.90 15.29
CA VAL A 113 -6.55 -10.07 16.17
C VAL A 113 -5.48 -9.92 17.26
N SER A 114 -4.29 -9.44 16.92
CA SER A 114 -3.18 -9.27 17.86
C SER A 114 -3.43 -8.21 18.93
N TYR A 115 -4.17 -7.15 18.60
CA TYR A 115 -4.37 -5.99 19.49
C TYR A 115 -5.73 -5.92 20.19
N GLY A 116 -6.51 -7.00 20.16
CA GLY A 116 -7.65 -7.17 21.08
C GLY A 116 -8.95 -7.66 20.45
N PHE A 117 -9.02 -7.87 19.14
CA PHE A 117 -10.24 -8.29 18.45
C PHE A 117 -10.41 -9.83 18.45
N ILE A 118 -10.63 -10.41 19.62
CA ILE A 118 -10.63 -11.87 19.85
C ILE A 118 -11.99 -12.52 19.49
N SER A 119 -13.11 -11.85 19.78
CA SER A 119 -14.48 -12.37 19.54
C SER A 119 -15.06 -11.94 18.19
N TRP A 120 -14.22 -11.87 17.16
CA TRP A 120 -14.56 -11.33 15.84
C TRP A 120 -15.57 -12.17 15.04
N TYR A 121 -15.73 -13.45 15.38
CA TYR A 121 -16.56 -14.40 14.64
C TYR A 121 -18.01 -13.90 14.45
N HIS A 122 -18.61 -13.32 15.50
CA HIS A 122 -19.97 -12.81 15.44
C HIS A 122 -20.13 -11.56 14.56
N GLN A 123 -19.03 -10.85 14.28
CA GLN A 123 -19.01 -9.60 13.52
C GLN A 123 -18.21 -9.74 12.22
N MET A 124 -17.92 -10.98 11.76
CA MET A 124 -17.02 -11.20 10.64
C MET A 124 -17.48 -10.49 9.36
N GLY A 125 -18.78 -10.40 9.12
CA GLY A 125 -19.34 -9.73 7.94
C GLY A 125 -19.06 -8.23 7.93
N MET A 126 -19.24 -7.55 9.06
CA MET A 126 -18.94 -6.12 9.18
C MET A 126 -17.44 -5.84 9.07
N VAL A 127 -16.63 -6.69 9.71
CA VAL A 127 -15.16 -6.60 9.66
C VAL A 127 -14.67 -6.80 8.24
N PHE A 128 -15.24 -7.75 7.50
CA PHE A 128 -14.89 -7.99 6.10
C PHE A 128 -15.17 -6.78 5.21
N VAL A 129 -16.38 -6.19 5.30
CA VAL A 129 -16.72 -4.99 4.51
C VAL A 129 -15.85 -3.81 4.91
N MET A 130 -15.64 -3.63 6.21
CA MET A 130 -14.79 -2.57 6.73
C MET A 130 -13.35 -2.72 6.24
N LEU A 131 -12.77 -3.92 6.27
CA LEU A 131 -11.43 -4.21 5.76
C LEU A 131 -11.33 -3.97 4.25
N ILE A 132 -12.34 -4.35 3.46
CA ILE A 132 -12.36 -4.03 2.02
C ILE A 132 -12.28 -2.54 1.80
N LEU A 133 -13.12 -1.75 2.47
CA LEU A 133 -13.12 -0.30 2.31
C LEU A 133 -11.84 0.34 2.84
N ALA A 134 -11.38 -0.12 4.00
CA ALA A 134 -10.18 0.33 4.69
C ALA A 134 -8.89 0.05 3.93
N VAL A 135 -8.84 -1.02 3.14
CA VAL A 135 -7.65 -1.42 2.39
C VAL A 135 -7.73 -0.96 0.95
N VAL A 136 -8.80 -1.31 0.23
CA VAL A 136 -8.88 -1.07 -1.21
C VAL A 136 -8.79 0.41 -1.54
N ILE A 137 -9.52 1.27 -0.82
CA ILE A 137 -9.53 2.71 -1.09
C ILE A 137 -8.12 3.30 -0.96
N PRO A 138 -7.47 3.31 0.23
CA PRO A 138 -6.14 3.90 0.37
C PRO A 138 -5.07 3.22 -0.46
N CYS A 139 -5.11 1.89 -0.65
CA CYS A 139 -4.13 1.20 -1.50
C CYS A 139 -4.28 1.59 -2.99
N THR A 140 -5.50 1.79 -3.50
CA THR A 140 -5.70 2.29 -4.86
C THR A 140 -5.23 3.73 -5.01
N PHE A 141 -5.43 4.57 -3.98
CA PHE A 141 -4.87 5.92 -3.97
C PHE A 141 -3.34 5.91 -4.04
N SER A 142 -2.72 5.06 -3.22
CA SER A 142 -1.26 4.87 -3.16
C SER A 142 -0.64 4.48 -4.49
N ASP A 143 -1.17 3.42 -5.11
CA ASP A 143 -0.50 2.69 -6.17
C ASP A 143 -0.83 3.24 -7.58
N VAL A 144 -1.98 3.90 -7.71
CA VAL A 144 -2.52 4.32 -9.00
C VAL A 144 -2.77 5.82 -9.04
N VAL A 145 -3.61 6.34 -8.14
CA VAL A 145 -4.11 7.73 -8.24
C VAL A 145 -2.99 8.75 -8.04
N VAL A 146 -2.24 8.66 -6.94
CA VAL A 146 -1.17 9.61 -6.63
C VAL A 146 -0.06 9.57 -7.70
N PRO A 147 0.48 8.41 -8.09
CA PRO A 147 1.48 8.35 -9.14
C PRO A 147 1.01 8.90 -10.49
N PHE A 148 -0.23 8.62 -10.86
CA PHE A 148 -0.82 9.14 -12.09
C PHE A 148 -0.96 10.66 -12.08
N VAL A 149 -1.50 11.24 -11.00
CA VAL A 149 -1.71 12.68 -10.89
C VAL A 149 -0.39 13.44 -10.91
N VAL A 150 0.61 12.99 -10.13
CA VAL A 150 1.92 13.63 -10.08
C VAL A 150 2.69 13.48 -11.40
N ALA A 151 2.55 12.33 -12.08
CA ALA A 151 3.15 12.14 -13.40
C ALA A 151 2.51 13.05 -14.46
N LYS A 152 1.19 13.26 -14.39
CA LYS A 152 0.48 14.16 -15.32
C LYS A 152 0.90 15.62 -15.13
N ASP A 153 1.06 16.06 -13.88
CA ASP A 153 1.48 17.44 -13.58
C ASP A 153 2.92 17.72 -14.04
N GLY A 154 3.81 16.73 -13.94
CA GLY A 154 5.20 16.84 -14.42
C GLY A 154 5.41 16.82 -15.94
N ARG A 155 4.34 16.84 -16.76
CA ARG A 155 4.42 16.96 -18.24
C ARG A 155 4.22 18.39 -18.75
N LYS A 156 3.92 19.35 -17.87
CA LYS A 156 3.98 20.79 -18.16
C LYS A 156 5.39 21.30 -17.97
#